data_AF-A0A6A6XUB4-F1
#
_entry.id   AF-A0A6A6XUB4-F1
#
_cell.length_a   1.000
_cell.length_b   1.000
_cell.length_c   1.000
_cell.angle_alpha   90.00
_cell.angle_beta   90.00
_cell.angle_gamma   90.00
#
_symmetry.space_group_name_H-M   'P 1'
#
loop_
_entity.id
_entity.type
_entity.pdbx_description
1 polymer ?
#
loop_
_entity_poly.entity_id
_entity_poly.type
_entity_poly.pdbx_seq_one_letter_code
_entity_poly.pdbx_strand_id
1 'polypeptide(L)'
;MARKRAQSPPKSPAPRERARAKKRGSDDDNVKSSQHILALHPILKKTGDDDKETQQLRTKVAGDQRALRTLLQQRQREADRVQCRENERERRREDISDIITSAFTPTASSNDPINQAYAAYPGTTIALNPLFASVADMINTSHGLVAEYDRLETMVTETAQDNESRQPITDKYQEEVKEMEKLLKVGHRNALRNVKKVMRANHEDVEVNGTKEVEGEVDEYGETMEMQLNYELETALRYVERGIRRMTKGLPRNNEAE
;
A
#
# COMPACT_ATOMS: atom_id res chain seq x y z
N MET A 1 -9.98 -34.45 -12.31
CA MET A 1 -10.15 -33.61 -11.10
C MET A 1 -9.48 -34.28 -9.91
N ALA A 2 -8.34 -33.77 -9.46
CA ALA A 2 -7.60 -34.33 -8.32
C ALA A 2 -7.53 -33.28 -7.21
N ARG A 3 -8.20 -33.53 -6.08
CA ARG A 3 -8.22 -32.65 -4.91
C ARG A 3 -6.91 -32.82 -4.13
N LYS A 4 -6.03 -31.82 -4.15
CA LYS A 4 -4.86 -31.75 -3.26
C LYS A 4 -5.33 -31.36 -1.85
N ARG A 5 -5.13 -32.27 -0.89
CA ARG A 5 -5.30 -32.03 0.55
C ARG A 5 -4.24 -31.04 1.04
N ALA A 6 -4.66 -29.99 1.71
CA ALA A 6 -3.76 -29.10 2.46
C ALA A 6 -3.24 -29.83 3.71
N GLN A 7 -1.92 -29.87 3.87
CA GLN A 7 -1.25 -30.35 5.08
C GLN A 7 -1.29 -29.24 6.15
N SER A 8 -1.69 -29.61 7.36
CA SER A 8 -1.70 -28.75 8.55
C SER A 8 -0.28 -28.51 9.10
N PRO A 9 0.03 -27.32 9.67
CA PRO A 9 1.33 -27.04 10.26
C PRO A 9 1.52 -27.74 11.64
N PRO A 10 2.78 -27.95 12.08
CA PRO A 10 3.11 -28.72 13.27
C PRO A 10 2.82 -27.97 14.58
N LYS A 11 2.36 -28.73 15.59
CA LYS A 11 2.14 -28.31 16.98
C LYS A 11 3.42 -27.74 17.61
N SER A 12 3.32 -26.55 18.19
CA SER A 12 4.32 -25.96 19.08
C SER A 12 4.44 -26.73 20.40
N PRO A 13 5.65 -26.78 21.02
CA PRO A 13 5.84 -27.42 22.31
C PRO A 13 5.43 -26.51 23.47
N ALA A 14 4.78 -27.10 24.48
CA ALA A 14 4.34 -26.46 25.71
C ALA A 14 5.53 -26.02 26.61
N PRO A 15 5.35 -24.98 27.45
CA PRO A 15 6.38 -24.55 28.39
C PRO A 15 6.39 -25.46 29.63
N ARG A 16 7.55 -26.08 29.91
CA ARG A 16 7.76 -26.88 31.12
C ARG A 16 8.05 -26.02 32.35
N GLU A 17 7.46 -26.47 33.43
CA GLU A 17 7.38 -25.89 34.76
C GLU A 17 8.73 -25.67 35.46
N ARG A 18 8.75 -24.61 36.28
CA ARG A 18 9.79 -24.32 37.26
C ARG A 18 9.73 -25.31 38.42
N ALA A 19 10.75 -26.15 38.55
CA ALA A 19 11.00 -26.91 39.78
C ALA A 19 11.75 -26.05 40.80
N ARG A 20 11.12 -25.85 41.97
CA ARG A 20 11.75 -25.37 43.22
C ARG A 20 12.37 -26.56 43.96
N ALA A 21 13.61 -26.43 44.42
CA ALA A 21 14.21 -27.12 45.58
C ALA A 21 15.66 -26.66 45.73
N LYS A 22 16.33 -26.63 46.89
CA LYS A 22 16.01 -26.50 48.31
C LYS A 22 17.37 -26.19 48.96
N LYS A 23 17.40 -25.32 49.97
CA LYS A 23 18.59 -24.94 50.77
C LYS A 23 19.40 -26.17 51.25
N ARG A 24 20.73 -26.08 51.19
CA ARG A 24 21.64 -26.64 52.21
C ARG A 24 22.66 -25.57 52.59
N GLY A 25 22.75 -25.32 53.90
CA GLY A 25 23.69 -24.39 54.49
C GLY A 25 25.10 -24.95 54.54
N SER A 26 26.06 -24.04 54.51
CA SER A 26 27.44 -24.24 54.92
C SER A 26 27.83 -22.96 55.64
N ASP A 27 27.91 -23.04 56.97
CA ASP A 27 28.44 -22.01 57.85
C ASP A 27 29.97 -22.09 57.78
N ASP A 28 30.60 -21.28 56.92
CA ASP A 28 32.03 -20.95 57.03
C ASP A 28 32.43 -19.85 56.02
N ASP A 29 32.07 -18.58 56.23
CA ASP A 29 32.58 -17.46 55.39
C ASP A 29 32.43 -16.06 56.02
N ASN A 30 32.48 -15.94 57.36
CA ASN A 30 32.19 -14.65 58.03
C ASN A 30 33.30 -13.59 57.93
N VAL A 31 34.41 -13.86 57.23
CA VAL A 31 35.54 -12.91 57.06
C VAL A 31 35.67 -12.38 55.63
N LYS A 32 35.04 -13.02 54.63
CA LYS A 32 35.04 -12.53 53.23
C LYS A 32 33.84 -11.61 52.91
N SER A 33 32.85 -11.56 53.80
CA SER A 33 31.59 -10.84 53.58
C SER A 33 31.79 -9.32 53.38
N SER A 34 32.74 -8.68 54.07
CA SER A 34 32.98 -7.24 53.92
C SER A 34 33.62 -6.86 52.58
N GLN A 35 34.48 -7.72 52.01
CA GLN A 35 35.04 -7.50 50.66
C GLN A 35 34.02 -7.81 49.56
N HIS A 36 33.14 -8.79 49.76
CA HIS A 36 32.04 -9.06 48.83
C HIS A 36 31.00 -7.93 48.82
N ILE A 37 30.70 -7.30 49.95
CA ILE A 37 29.76 -6.16 50.03
C ILE A 37 30.31 -4.93 49.28
N LEU A 38 31.63 -4.70 49.32
CA LEU A 38 32.28 -3.63 48.55
C LEU A 38 32.34 -3.93 47.04
N ALA A 39 32.49 -5.20 46.66
CA ALA A 39 32.46 -5.64 45.26
C ALA A 39 31.06 -5.62 44.61
N LEU A 40 29.99 -5.52 45.40
CA LEU A 40 28.61 -5.37 44.91
C LEU A 40 28.25 -3.92 44.54
N HIS A 41 28.97 -2.94 45.07
CA HIS A 41 28.69 -1.51 44.86
C HIS A 41 28.86 -1.04 43.40
N PRO A 42 29.84 -1.53 42.59
CA PRO A 42 29.95 -1.21 41.17
C PRO A 42 28.88 -1.89 40.32
N ILE A 43 28.41 -3.07 40.74
CA ILE A 43 27.40 -3.87 40.02
C ILE A 43 26.02 -3.24 40.21
N LEU A 44 25.71 -2.78 41.42
CA LEU A 44 24.47 -2.05 41.73
C LEU A 44 24.44 -0.64 41.11
N LYS A 45 25.59 -0.05 40.76
CA LYS A 45 25.66 1.26 40.08
C LYS A 45 25.35 1.21 38.59
N LYS A 46 25.32 0.02 37.97
CA LYS A 46 25.03 -0.15 36.53
C LYS A 46 23.53 -0.11 36.18
N THR A 47 22.63 -0.08 37.16
CA THR A 47 21.18 -0.09 36.93
C THR A 47 20.65 1.14 36.18
N GLY A 48 21.42 2.22 36.10
CA GLY A 48 21.00 3.46 35.43
C GLY A 48 20.94 3.37 33.89
N ASP A 49 21.71 2.47 33.26
CA ASP A 49 21.59 2.24 31.81
C ASP A 49 20.52 1.18 31.47
N ASP A 50 20.32 0.19 32.36
CA ASP A 50 19.23 -0.80 32.23
C ASP A 50 17.83 -0.13 32.23
N ASP A 51 17.65 0.97 32.95
CA ASP A 51 16.40 1.73 32.97
C ASP A 51 16.07 2.36 31.61
N LYS A 52 17.08 2.81 30.84
CA LYS A 52 16.86 3.36 29.50
C LYS A 52 16.51 2.26 28.49
N GLU A 53 17.20 1.13 28.55
CA GLU A 53 16.93 -0.01 27.67
C GLU A 53 15.53 -0.58 27.93
N THR A 54 15.14 -0.70 29.20
CA THR A 54 13.79 -1.15 29.56
C THR A 54 12.72 -0.15 29.13
N GLN A 55 12.99 1.16 29.19
CA GLN A 55 12.08 2.18 28.69
C GLN A 55 11.96 2.16 27.16
N GLN A 56 13.06 1.98 26.43
CA GLN A 56 13.07 1.80 24.97
C GLN A 56 12.33 0.53 24.54
N LEU A 57 12.50 -0.57 25.29
CA LEU A 57 11.75 -1.81 25.03
C LEU A 57 10.25 -1.58 25.23
N ARG A 58 9.85 -0.88 26.30
CA ARG A 58 8.44 -0.55 26.56
C ARG A 58 7.83 0.31 25.46
N THR A 59 8.54 1.33 24.98
CA THR A 59 8.05 2.17 23.87
C THR A 59 7.93 1.38 22.58
N LYS A 60 8.91 0.51 22.28
CA LYS A 60 8.87 -0.38 21.12
C LYS A 60 7.70 -1.37 21.18
N VAL A 61 7.51 -2.04 22.31
CA VAL A 61 6.38 -2.97 22.53
C VAL A 61 5.03 -2.23 22.42
N ALA A 62 4.92 -1.01 22.96
CA ALA A 62 3.71 -0.21 22.81
C ALA A 62 3.46 0.19 21.34
N GLY A 63 4.53 0.50 20.59
CA GLY A 63 4.46 0.76 19.14
C GLY A 63 3.96 -0.46 18.37
N ASP A 64 4.57 -1.63 18.61
CA ASP A 64 4.21 -2.89 17.97
C ASP A 64 2.77 -3.30 18.29
N GLN A 65 2.32 -3.12 19.54
CA GLN A 65 0.93 -3.37 19.93
C GLN A 65 -0.06 -2.46 19.19
N ARG A 66 0.28 -1.18 18.98
CA ARG A 66 -0.55 -0.27 18.20
C ARG A 66 -0.58 -0.68 16.73
N ALA A 67 0.56 -0.98 16.14
CA ALA A 67 0.67 -1.43 14.75
C ALA A 67 -0.11 -2.73 14.50
N LEU A 68 -0.04 -3.68 15.44
CA LEU A 68 -0.79 -4.93 15.35
C LEU A 68 -2.31 -4.68 15.44
N ARG A 69 -2.76 -3.80 16.34
CA ARG A 69 -4.18 -3.43 16.46
C ARG A 69 -4.69 -2.75 15.19
N THR A 70 -3.93 -1.85 14.59
CA THR A 70 -4.33 -1.21 13.33
C THR A 70 -4.41 -2.21 12.19
N LEU A 71 -3.45 -3.14 12.10
CA LEU A 71 -3.47 -4.20 11.09
C LEU A 71 -4.67 -5.14 11.27
N LEU A 72 -5.00 -5.53 12.50
CA LEU A 72 -6.18 -6.34 12.80
C LEU A 72 -7.48 -5.61 12.41
N GLN A 73 -7.61 -4.32 12.75
CA GLN A 73 -8.77 -3.53 12.34
C GLN A 73 -8.87 -3.40 10.82
N GLN A 74 -7.75 -3.22 10.13
CA GLN A 74 -7.72 -3.18 8.67
C GLN A 74 -8.22 -4.50 8.07
N ARG A 75 -7.68 -5.63 8.53
CA ARG A 75 -8.09 -6.96 8.06
C ARG A 75 -9.55 -7.26 8.34
N GLN A 76 -10.06 -6.81 9.49
CA GLN A 76 -11.48 -6.94 9.81
C GLN A 76 -12.36 -6.16 8.82
N ARG A 77 -12.01 -4.90 8.52
CA ARG A 77 -12.74 -4.10 7.51
C ARG A 77 -12.67 -4.71 6.12
N GLU A 78 -11.53 -5.30 5.75
CA GLU A 78 -11.39 -6.01 4.47
C GLU A 78 -12.30 -7.25 4.42
N ALA A 79 -12.35 -8.04 5.50
CA ALA A 79 -13.26 -9.19 5.60
C ALA A 79 -14.73 -8.76 5.50
N ASP A 80 -15.13 -7.71 6.22
CA ASP A 80 -16.50 -7.18 6.17
C ASP A 80 -16.87 -6.72 4.75
N ARG A 81 -15.95 -6.07 4.03
CA ARG A 81 -16.16 -5.65 2.63
C ARG A 81 -16.36 -6.84 1.70
N VAL A 82 -15.58 -7.90 1.86
CA VAL A 82 -15.73 -9.13 1.07
C VAL A 82 -17.09 -9.76 1.35
N GLN A 83 -17.48 -9.86 2.61
CA GLN A 83 -18.76 -10.44 3.01
C GLN A 83 -19.96 -9.64 2.45
N CYS A 84 -19.90 -8.30 2.48
CA CYS A 84 -20.93 -7.46 1.85
C CYS A 84 -21.05 -7.73 0.35
N ARG A 85 -19.93 -7.91 -0.36
CA ARG A 85 -19.93 -8.21 -1.79
C ARG A 85 -20.52 -9.61 -2.07
N GLU A 86 -20.23 -10.60 -1.24
CA GLU A 86 -20.81 -11.93 -1.37
C GLU A 86 -22.32 -11.93 -1.13
N ASN A 87 -22.79 -11.25 -0.08
CA ASN A 87 -24.22 -11.09 0.20
C ASN A 87 -24.95 -10.38 -0.96
N GLU A 88 -24.34 -9.35 -1.55
CA GLU A 88 -24.94 -8.67 -2.71
C GLU A 88 -25.03 -9.60 -3.92
N ARG A 89 -24.01 -10.44 -4.14
CA ARG A 89 -24.02 -11.44 -5.21
C ARG A 89 -25.11 -12.50 -4.99
N GLU A 90 -25.32 -12.90 -3.74
CA GLU A 90 -26.38 -13.85 -3.38
C GLU A 90 -27.76 -13.24 -3.62
N ARG A 91 -28.01 -12.00 -3.18
CA ARG A 91 -29.27 -11.28 -3.46
C ARG A 91 -29.56 -11.17 -4.95
N ARG A 92 -28.55 -10.80 -5.77
CA ARG A 92 -28.74 -10.74 -7.23
C ARG A 92 -29.12 -12.10 -7.83
N ARG A 93 -28.62 -13.20 -7.27
CA ARG A 93 -28.99 -14.55 -7.73
C ARG A 93 -30.42 -14.90 -7.33
N GLU A 94 -30.83 -14.54 -6.12
CA GLU A 94 -32.21 -14.67 -5.66
C GLU A 94 -33.16 -13.86 -6.55
N ASP A 95 -32.86 -12.59 -6.82
CA ASP A 95 -33.66 -11.73 -7.70
C ASP A 95 -33.82 -12.33 -9.10
N ILE A 96 -32.73 -12.85 -9.68
CA ILE A 96 -32.78 -13.52 -10.99
C ILE A 96 -33.63 -14.79 -10.92
N SER A 97 -33.48 -15.59 -9.86
CA SER A 97 -34.29 -16.78 -9.63
C SER A 97 -35.78 -16.44 -9.50
N ASP A 98 -36.12 -15.39 -8.78
CA ASP A 98 -37.49 -14.92 -8.59
C ASP A 98 -38.10 -14.41 -9.90
N ILE A 99 -37.33 -13.67 -10.71
CA ILE A 99 -37.77 -13.23 -12.05
C ILE A 99 -38.03 -14.45 -12.94
N ILE A 100 -37.11 -15.40 -12.98
CA ILE A 100 -37.24 -16.62 -13.79
C ILE A 100 -38.48 -17.41 -13.32
N THR A 101 -38.60 -17.68 -12.02
CA THR A 101 -39.73 -18.45 -11.49
C THR A 101 -41.05 -17.74 -11.75
N SER A 102 -41.12 -16.42 -11.57
CA SER A 102 -42.33 -15.63 -11.87
C SER A 102 -42.73 -15.68 -13.35
N ALA A 103 -41.76 -15.73 -14.28
CA ALA A 103 -42.01 -15.86 -15.71
C ALA A 103 -42.49 -17.27 -16.11
N PHE A 104 -42.03 -18.30 -15.39
CA PHE A 104 -42.40 -19.69 -15.64
C PHE A 104 -43.65 -20.15 -14.88
N THR A 105 -44.05 -19.47 -13.80
CA THR A 105 -45.35 -19.70 -13.17
C THR A 105 -46.44 -19.05 -14.00
N PRO A 106 -47.35 -19.81 -14.63
CA PRO A 106 -48.47 -19.22 -15.36
C PRO A 106 -49.30 -18.41 -14.37
N THR A 107 -49.45 -17.11 -14.62
CA THR A 107 -50.42 -16.30 -13.87
C THR A 107 -51.78 -16.93 -14.13
N ALA A 108 -52.37 -17.53 -13.08
CA ALA A 108 -53.69 -18.16 -13.11
C ALA A 108 -54.83 -17.13 -13.23
N SER A 109 -54.63 -16.11 -14.07
CA SER A 109 -55.52 -14.96 -14.29
C SER A 109 -55.87 -14.80 -15.77
N SER A 110 -56.04 -15.91 -16.47
CA SER A 110 -56.84 -15.95 -17.70
C SER A 110 -57.80 -17.12 -17.59
N ASN A 111 -58.93 -16.85 -16.92
CA ASN A 111 -60.12 -17.70 -16.93
C ASN A 111 -60.93 -17.49 -18.21
N ASP A 112 -60.27 -17.36 -19.36
CA ASP A 112 -60.96 -17.23 -20.65
C ASP A 112 -60.85 -18.56 -21.42
N PRO A 113 -61.96 -19.31 -21.56
CA PRO A 113 -62.00 -20.48 -22.42
C PRO A 113 -62.10 -20.01 -23.87
N ILE A 114 -61.02 -19.47 -24.42
CA ILE A 114 -60.98 -19.06 -25.82
C ILE A 114 -60.38 -20.20 -26.63
N ASN A 115 -61.21 -20.69 -27.55
CA ASN A 115 -60.94 -21.66 -28.61
C ASN A 115 -59.68 -21.32 -29.43
N GLN A 116 -58.49 -21.46 -28.85
CA GLN A 116 -57.25 -21.51 -29.59
C GLN A 116 -57.06 -22.94 -30.08
N ALA A 117 -57.25 -23.13 -31.38
CA ALA A 117 -56.81 -24.35 -32.05
C ALA A 117 -55.29 -24.47 -31.85
N TYR A 118 -54.89 -25.23 -30.84
CA TYR A 118 -53.50 -25.56 -30.60
C TYR A 118 -52.97 -26.27 -31.85
N ALA A 119 -51.97 -25.70 -32.52
CA ALA A 119 -51.23 -26.40 -33.56
C ALA A 119 -50.68 -27.68 -32.91
N ALA A 120 -51.14 -28.86 -33.30
CA ALA A 120 -50.62 -30.11 -32.75
C ALA A 120 -49.35 -30.52 -33.50
N TYR A 121 -48.42 -31.22 -32.84
CA TYR A 121 -47.29 -31.79 -33.57
C TYR A 121 -47.82 -32.80 -34.60
N PRO A 122 -47.32 -32.79 -35.86
CA PRO A 122 -47.82 -33.65 -36.91
C PRO A 122 -47.84 -35.12 -36.47
N GLY A 123 -49.03 -35.74 -36.47
CA GLY A 123 -49.19 -37.15 -36.07
C GLY A 123 -49.34 -37.40 -34.56
N THR A 124 -49.49 -36.36 -33.72
CA THR A 124 -49.73 -36.53 -32.28
C THR A 124 -50.93 -35.69 -31.82
N THR A 125 -51.54 -36.07 -30.69
CA THR A 125 -52.57 -35.28 -30.00
C THR A 125 -51.97 -34.25 -29.04
N ILE A 126 -50.66 -34.02 -29.10
CA ILE A 126 -49.94 -33.11 -28.20
C ILE A 126 -50.05 -31.70 -28.79
N ALA A 127 -50.72 -30.81 -28.07
CA ALA A 127 -50.74 -29.39 -28.37
C ALA A 127 -49.31 -28.84 -28.41
N LEU A 128 -48.89 -28.16 -29.49
CA LEU A 128 -47.69 -27.31 -29.44
C LEU A 128 -47.99 -26.25 -28.39
N ASN A 129 -47.21 -26.28 -27.32
CA ASN A 129 -47.12 -25.13 -26.46
C ASN A 129 -46.31 -24.05 -27.23
N PRO A 130 -46.88 -22.87 -27.53
CA PRO A 130 -46.15 -21.80 -28.21
C PRO A 130 -44.89 -21.38 -27.44
N LEU A 131 -44.80 -21.69 -26.14
CA LEU A 131 -43.59 -21.52 -25.34
C LEU A 131 -42.41 -22.37 -25.86
N PHE A 132 -42.62 -23.54 -26.46
CA PHE A 132 -41.51 -24.38 -26.96
C PHE A 132 -40.85 -23.82 -28.20
N ALA A 133 -41.60 -23.15 -29.09
CA ALA A 133 -41.01 -22.43 -30.23
C ALA A 133 -40.16 -21.26 -29.74
N SER A 134 -40.68 -20.49 -28.77
CA SER A 134 -39.94 -19.39 -28.15
C SER A 134 -38.70 -19.87 -27.38
N VAL A 135 -38.75 -21.02 -26.70
CA VAL A 135 -37.59 -21.61 -26.01
C VAL A 135 -36.56 -22.12 -27.01
N ALA A 136 -36.97 -22.73 -28.13
CA ALA A 136 -36.04 -23.12 -29.19
C ALA A 136 -35.32 -21.90 -29.79
N ASP A 137 -36.04 -20.80 -30.04
CA ASP A 137 -35.46 -19.54 -30.50
C ASP A 137 -34.52 -18.92 -29.45
N MET A 138 -34.89 -18.99 -28.16
CA MET A 138 -34.05 -18.56 -27.05
C MET A 138 -32.76 -19.38 -26.94
N ILE A 139 -32.84 -20.71 -27.12
CA ILE A 139 -31.68 -21.59 -27.14
C ILE A 139 -30.78 -21.26 -28.32
N ASN A 140 -31.34 -21.08 -29.52
CA ASN A 140 -30.57 -20.73 -30.72
C ASN A 140 -29.88 -19.38 -30.59
N THR A 141 -30.58 -18.37 -30.06
CA THR A 141 -30.00 -17.04 -29.81
C THR A 141 -28.93 -17.07 -28.72
N SER A 142 -29.12 -17.87 -27.66
CA SER A 142 -28.11 -18.06 -26.62
C SER A 142 -26.84 -18.74 -27.16
N HIS A 143 -26.98 -19.72 -28.05
CA HIS A 143 -25.85 -20.34 -28.74
C HIS A 143 -25.11 -19.35 -29.63
N GLY A 144 -25.83 -18.49 -30.36
CA GLY A 144 -25.23 -17.41 -31.14
C GLY A 144 -24.44 -16.43 -30.28
N LEU A 145 -24.95 -16.09 -29.08
CA LEU A 145 -24.26 -15.21 -28.15
C LEU A 145 -22.96 -15.82 -27.62
N VAL A 146 -22.96 -17.11 -27.28
CA VAL A 146 -21.74 -17.83 -26.86
C VAL A 146 -20.70 -17.81 -27.98
N ALA A 147 -21.10 -18.06 -29.23
CA ALA A 147 -20.19 -18.01 -30.37
C ALA A 147 -19.58 -16.61 -30.58
N GLU A 148 -20.33 -15.54 -30.35
CA GLU A 148 -19.81 -14.17 -30.40
C GLU A 148 -18.83 -13.88 -29.24
N TYR A 149 -19.07 -14.43 -28.04
CA TYR A 149 -18.10 -14.34 -26.95
C TYR A 149 -16.80 -15.08 -27.26
N ASP A 150 -16.87 -16.28 -27.83
CA ASP A 150 -15.69 -17.04 -28.26
C ASP A 150 -14.89 -16.28 -29.34
N ARG A 151 -15.61 -15.63 -30.27
CA ARG A 151 -15.01 -14.75 -31.29
C ARG A 151 -14.32 -13.54 -30.66
N LEU A 152 -14.96 -12.87 -29.71
CA LEU A 152 -14.39 -11.74 -28.99
C LEU A 152 -13.16 -12.16 -28.18
N GLU A 153 -13.21 -13.31 -27.52
CA GLU A 153 -12.07 -13.88 -26.80
C GLU A 153 -10.90 -14.12 -27.75
N THR A 154 -11.16 -14.70 -28.92
CA THR A 154 -10.14 -14.91 -29.96
C THR A 154 -9.49 -13.58 -30.37
N MET A 155 -10.29 -12.56 -30.71
CA MET A 155 -9.77 -11.22 -31.04
C MET A 155 -8.96 -10.58 -29.91
N VAL A 156 -9.39 -10.74 -28.65
CA VAL A 156 -8.65 -10.23 -27.49
C VAL A 156 -7.32 -10.96 -27.34
N THR A 157 -7.30 -12.28 -27.53
CA THR A 157 -6.05 -13.06 -27.48
C THR A 157 -5.10 -12.70 -28.62
N GLU A 158 -5.60 -12.51 -29.84
CA GLU A 158 -4.81 -12.06 -31.00
C GLU A 158 -4.21 -10.67 -30.75
N THR A 159 -5.03 -9.71 -30.31
CA THR A 159 -4.55 -8.36 -30.00
C THR A 159 -3.61 -8.32 -28.79
N ALA A 160 -3.78 -9.21 -27.82
CA ALA A 160 -2.85 -9.34 -26.70
C ALA A 160 -1.49 -9.92 -27.15
N GLN A 161 -1.50 -10.92 -28.05
CA GLN A 161 -0.27 -11.47 -28.65
C GLN A 161 0.44 -10.44 -29.54
N ASP A 162 -0.31 -9.66 -30.33
CA ASP A 162 0.25 -8.55 -31.11
C ASP A 162 0.84 -7.45 -30.20
N ASN A 163 0.30 -7.24 -29.01
CA ASN A 163 0.85 -6.30 -28.02
C ASN A 163 2.05 -6.86 -27.25
N GLU A 164 2.18 -8.18 -27.06
CA GLU A 164 3.42 -8.78 -26.57
C GLU A 164 4.58 -8.59 -27.56
N SER A 165 4.28 -8.57 -28.87
CA SER A 165 5.28 -8.20 -29.90
C SER A 165 5.66 -6.70 -29.91
N ARG A 166 4.96 -5.85 -29.15
CA ARG A 166 5.25 -4.41 -28.95
C ARG A 166 6.14 -4.10 -27.74
N GLN A 167 6.74 -5.11 -27.10
CA GLN A 167 7.85 -4.93 -26.15
C GLN A 167 8.99 -3.99 -26.64
N PRO A 168 9.34 -3.84 -27.94
CA PRO A 168 10.38 -2.87 -28.34
C PRO A 168 10.00 -1.39 -28.12
N ILE A 169 8.71 -1.06 -27.92
CA ILE A 169 8.31 0.34 -27.67
C ILE A 169 8.72 0.77 -26.27
N THR A 170 8.76 -0.14 -25.30
CA THR A 170 9.15 0.18 -23.91
C THR A 170 10.65 0.38 -23.78
N ASP A 171 11.46 -0.39 -24.50
CA ASP A 171 12.93 -0.26 -24.46
C ASP A 171 13.39 1.05 -25.12
N LYS A 172 12.84 1.40 -26.28
CA LYS A 172 13.14 2.67 -26.94
C LYS A 172 12.70 3.88 -26.09
N TYR A 173 11.54 3.78 -25.45
CA TYR A 173 11.08 4.81 -24.52
C TYR A 173 11.99 4.94 -23.29
N GLN A 174 12.50 3.82 -22.75
CA GLN A 174 13.48 3.85 -21.66
C GLN A 174 14.82 4.48 -22.09
N GLU A 175 15.27 4.23 -23.31
CA GLU A 175 16.46 4.88 -23.87
C GLU A 175 16.26 6.39 -24.03
N GLU A 176 15.13 6.82 -24.57
CA GLU A 176 14.78 8.24 -24.72
C GLU A 176 14.70 8.94 -23.34
N VAL A 177 14.14 8.29 -22.33
CA VAL A 177 14.10 8.80 -20.95
C VAL A 177 15.51 8.95 -20.36
N LYS A 178 16.38 7.95 -20.56
CA LYS A 178 17.79 8.01 -20.09
C LYS A 178 18.58 9.11 -20.81
N GLU A 179 18.35 9.30 -22.11
CA GLU A 179 18.99 10.36 -22.89
C GLU A 179 18.53 11.75 -22.42
N MET A 180 17.23 11.92 -22.21
CA MET A 180 16.66 13.16 -21.68
C MET A 180 17.19 13.48 -20.28
N GLU A 181 17.35 12.48 -19.41
CA GLU A 181 17.94 12.69 -18.08
C GLU A 181 19.40 13.18 -18.16
N LYS A 182 20.19 12.64 -19.11
CA LYS A 182 21.57 13.10 -19.36
C LYS A 182 21.57 14.54 -19.85
N LEU A 183 20.72 14.90 -20.82
CA LEU A 183 20.60 16.28 -21.29
C LEU A 183 20.17 17.23 -20.17
N LEU A 184 19.24 16.82 -19.31
CA LEU A 184 18.79 17.63 -18.19
C LEU A 184 19.92 17.89 -17.19
N LYS A 185 20.75 16.88 -16.88
CA LYS A 185 21.93 17.04 -16.02
C LYS A 185 22.95 18.01 -16.62
N VAL A 186 23.19 17.92 -17.93
CA VAL A 186 24.06 18.88 -18.65
C VAL A 186 23.48 20.29 -18.64
N GLY A 187 22.19 20.42 -18.92
CA GLY A 187 21.46 21.70 -18.87
C GLY A 187 21.49 22.33 -17.48
N HIS A 188 21.28 21.54 -16.42
CA HIS A 188 21.38 21.99 -15.04
C HIS A 188 22.79 22.48 -14.69
N ARG A 189 23.83 21.73 -15.07
CA ARG A 189 25.24 22.15 -14.87
C ARG A 189 25.55 23.45 -15.63
N ASN A 190 25.06 23.59 -16.85
CA ASN A 190 25.24 24.82 -17.64
C ASN A 190 24.47 26.00 -17.05
N ALA A 191 23.25 25.78 -16.55
CA ALA A 191 22.47 26.80 -15.86
C ALA A 191 23.20 27.27 -14.58
N LEU A 192 23.70 26.34 -13.76
CA LEU A 192 24.51 26.68 -12.58
C LEU A 192 25.78 27.44 -12.96
N ARG A 193 26.47 27.04 -14.03
CA ARG A 193 27.66 27.75 -14.54
C ARG A 193 27.32 29.17 -15.01
N ASN A 194 26.21 29.34 -15.71
CA ASN A 194 25.76 30.65 -16.17
C ASN A 194 25.32 31.55 -15.02
N VAL A 195 24.58 31.02 -14.04
CA VAL A 195 24.23 31.75 -12.81
C VAL A 195 25.51 32.14 -12.06
N LYS A 196 26.47 31.22 -11.91
CA LYS A 196 27.78 31.51 -11.30
C LYS A 196 28.55 32.58 -12.08
N LYS A 197 28.48 32.59 -13.42
CA LYS A 197 29.11 33.62 -14.27
C LYS A 197 28.45 34.98 -14.09
N VAL A 198 27.12 35.04 -14.07
CA VAL A 198 26.36 36.29 -13.85
C VAL A 198 26.58 36.82 -12.44
N MET A 199 26.58 35.96 -11.42
CA MET A 199 26.88 36.34 -10.04
C MET A 199 28.34 36.77 -9.83
N ARG A 200 29.28 36.27 -10.65
CA ARG A 200 30.69 36.68 -10.64
C ARG A 200 30.99 37.88 -11.55
N ALA A 201 30.05 38.31 -12.39
CA ALA A 201 30.23 39.47 -13.28
C ALA A 201 30.32 40.82 -12.55
N ASN A 202 30.14 40.85 -11.23
CA ASN A 202 30.34 42.04 -10.39
C ASN A 202 31.66 42.02 -9.59
N HIS A 203 32.53 41.03 -9.81
CA HIS A 203 33.90 41.05 -9.31
C HIS A 203 34.88 40.80 -10.46
N GLU A 204 35.84 41.70 -10.57
CA GLU A 204 36.81 41.87 -11.65
C GLU A 204 37.45 40.56 -12.15
N ASP A 205 37.78 40.59 -13.44
CA ASP A 205 38.30 39.55 -14.31
C ASP A 205 39.29 38.55 -13.68
N VAL A 206 39.05 37.26 -13.92
CA VAL A 206 40.12 36.31 -14.28
C VAL A 206 39.58 35.37 -15.36
N GLU A 207 40.07 35.55 -16.58
CA GLU A 207 40.00 34.58 -17.66
C GLU A 207 40.58 33.23 -17.20
N VAL A 208 39.82 32.15 -17.37
CA VAL A 208 40.41 30.82 -17.59
C VAL A 208 39.67 30.19 -18.75
N ASN A 209 40.19 30.46 -19.96
CA ASN A 209 40.06 29.56 -21.09
C ASN A 209 40.76 28.24 -20.73
N GLY A 210 40.12 27.10 -20.99
CA GLY A 210 40.80 25.81 -20.84
C GLY A 210 39.84 24.63 -20.73
N THR A 211 39.46 24.10 -21.88
CA THR A 211 39.04 22.71 -22.07
C THR A 211 39.89 21.73 -21.25
N LYS A 212 39.27 20.97 -20.35
CA LYS A 212 39.67 19.58 -20.06
C LYS A 212 38.51 18.84 -19.41
N GLU A 213 37.95 17.92 -20.18
CA GLU A 213 37.29 16.73 -19.66
C GLU A 213 38.26 16.06 -18.68
N VAL A 214 37.81 15.84 -17.45
CA VAL A 214 38.41 14.89 -16.52
C VAL A 214 37.25 14.14 -15.89
N GLU A 215 36.96 12.98 -16.47
CA GLU A 215 36.48 11.83 -15.71
C GLU A 215 37.44 11.63 -14.53
N GLY A 216 36.89 11.65 -13.32
CA GLY A 216 37.67 11.60 -12.10
C GLY A 216 36.71 11.50 -10.94
N GLU A 217 36.23 10.28 -10.73
CA GLU A 217 35.68 9.78 -9.48
C GLU A 217 36.55 10.28 -8.31
N VAL A 218 35.98 11.16 -7.49
CA VAL A 218 36.46 11.44 -6.14
C VAL A 218 35.24 11.25 -5.26
N ASP A 219 35.16 10.03 -4.74
CA ASP A 219 34.39 9.71 -3.55
C ASP A 219 34.84 10.58 -2.36
N GLU A 220 33.94 10.63 -1.38
CA GLU A 220 34.19 11.10 -0.03
C GLU A 220 34.21 12.63 0.11
N TYR A 221 33.09 13.21 0.55
CA TYR A 221 32.98 13.83 1.87
C TYR A 221 31.50 14.13 2.14
N GLY A 222 31.03 13.65 3.29
CA GLY A 222 29.84 14.18 3.94
C GLY A 222 30.09 15.64 4.28
N GLU A 223 29.87 16.52 3.32
CA GLU A 223 29.81 17.95 3.56
C GLU A 223 28.33 18.24 3.75
N THR A 224 27.95 18.43 5.01
CA THR A 224 26.84 19.28 5.39
C THR A 224 26.78 20.40 4.36
N MET A 225 25.77 20.34 3.49
CA MET A 225 25.42 21.44 2.62
C MET A 225 24.96 22.52 3.60
N GLU A 226 25.92 23.25 4.16
CA GLU A 226 25.73 24.60 4.64
C GLU A 226 25.22 25.32 3.41
N MET A 227 23.90 25.25 3.22
CA MET A 227 23.12 26.27 2.57
C MET A 227 23.67 27.55 3.18
N GLN A 228 24.59 28.21 2.47
CA GLN A 228 25.01 29.56 2.77
C GLN A 228 23.71 30.33 2.81
N LEU A 229 23.22 30.53 4.05
CA LEU A 229 22.00 31.25 4.32
C LEU A 229 22.22 32.58 3.65
N ASN A 230 21.41 32.85 2.64
CA ASN A 230 21.47 34.06 1.85
C ASN A 230 21.52 35.22 2.86
N TYR A 231 22.65 35.94 2.97
CA TYR A 231 22.88 36.95 4.00
C TYR A 231 21.79 38.03 3.96
N GLU A 232 21.21 38.22 2.77
CA GLU A 232 20.05 39.07 2.48
C GLU A 232 18.74 38.54 3.08
N LEU A 233 18.53 37.21 3.09
CA LEU A 233 17.36 36.59 3.70
C LEU A 233 17.42 36.69 5.22
N GLU A 234 18.59 36.46 5.84
CA GLU A 234 18.74 36.62 7.28
C GLU A 234 18.52 38.08 7.72
N THR A 235 19.06 39.04 6.97
CA THR A 235 18.85 40.47 7.24
C THR A 235 17.40 40.90 7.00
N ALA A 236 16.73 40.39 5.96
CA ALA A 236 15.32 40.61 5.72
C ALA A 236 14.44 40.05 6.86
N LEU A 237 14.72 38.82 7.32
CA LEU A 237 14.02 38.19 8.43
C LEU A 237 14.21 38.97 9.74
N ARG A 238 15.42 39.46 10.03
CA ARG A 238 15.66 40.33 11.20
C ARG A 238 14.91 41.66 11.11
N TYR A 239 14.76 42.23 9.92
CA TYR A 239 13.97 43.46 9.73
C TYR A 239 12.47 43.21 9.95
N VAL A 240 11.95 42.11 9.44
CA VAL A 240 10.55 41.69 9.67
C VAL A 240 10.32 41.42 11.15
N GLU A 241 11.22 40.71 11.82
CA GLU A 241 11.13 40.44 13.26
C GLU A 241 11.11 41.75 14.08
N ARG A 242 11.96 42.72 13.75
CA ARG A 242 11.94 44.05 14.38
C ARG A 242 10.64 44.80 14.12
N GLY A 243 10.09 44.71 12.91
CA GLY A 243 8.78 45.27 12.56
C GLY A 243 7.67 44.67 13.44
N ILE A 244 7.62 43.34 13.53
CA ILE A 244 6.65 42.61 14.36
C ILE A 244 6.82 42.96 15.84
N ARG A 245 8.04 43.03 16.36
CA ARG A 245 8.29 43.47 17.75
C ARG A 245 7.81 44.89 18.01
N ARG A 246 7.92 45.81 17.05
CA ARG A 246 7.38 47.17 17.20
C ARG A 246 5.86 47.18 17.17
N MET A 247 5.25 46.40 16.29
CA MET A 247 3.78 46.28 16.20
C MET A 247 3.18 45.61 17.43
N THR A 248 3.91 44.69 18.07
CA THR A 248 3.48 44.01 19.29
C THR A 248 3.83 44.76 20.58
N LYS A 249 4.74 45.75 20.51
CA LYS A 249 5.11 46.62 21.63
C LYS A 249 4.02 47.68 21.83
N GLY A 250 2.99 47.31 22.58
CA GLY A 250 1.84 48.17 22.88
C GLY A 250 0.51 47.42 22.87
N LEU A 251 0.49 46.18 22.37
CA LEU A 251 -0.66 45.30 22.55
C LEU A 251 -0.69 44.85 24.02
N PRO A 252 -1.82 45.01 24.73
CA PRO A 252 -1.99 44.37 26.03
C PRO A 252 -1.76 42.87 25.81
N ARG A 253 -0.87 42.27 26.61
CA ARG A 253 -0.86 40.81 26.71
C ARG A 253 -2.26 40.45 27.17
N ASN A 254 -3.00 39.70 26.36
CA ASN A 254 -4.24 39.06 26.77
C ASN A 254 -3.89 38.05 27.88
N ASN A 255 -3.68 38.58 29.07
CA ASN A 255 -3.63 37.87 30.32
C ASN A 255 -4.96 38.18 31.02
N GLU A 256 -6.04 37.70 30.41
CA GLU A 256 -7.31 37.42 31.05
C GLU A 256 -7.58 35.94 30.72
N ALA A 257 -8.00 35.04 31.58
CA ALA A 257 -8.07 34.90 33.03
C ALA A 257 -8.42 33.41 33.23
N GLU A 258 -8.00 32.82 34.37
CA GLU A 258 -8.44 31.51 34.89
C GLU A 258 -8.03 30.21 34.16
#